data_AF-A0A923XHB8-F1
#
_entry.id   AF-A0A923XHB8-F1
#
_cell.length_a   1.000
_cell.length_b   1.000
_cell.length_c   1.000
_cell.angle_alpha   90.00
_cell.angle_beta   90.00
_cell.angle_gamma   90.00
#
_symmetry.space_group_name_H-M   'P 1'
#
loop_
_entity.id
_entity.type
_entity.pdbx_description
1 polymer ?
#
loop_
_entity_poly.entity_id
_entity_poly.type
_entity_poly.pdbx_seq_one_letter_code
_entity_poly.pdbx_strand_id
1 'polypeptide(L)' 'MEARKLRVGQPITPEEFEELSDEQLVRLVPKAYREFFPGKDVCADGHFYLHDGSAWCFFRGDLLDQ' A
#
# COMPACT_ATOMS: atom_id res chain seq x y z
N MET A 1 1.10 21.98 6.48
CA MET A 1 1.88 20.93 5.78
C MET A 1 1.17 20.65 4.47
N GLU A 2 1.88 20.76 3.35
CA GLU A 2 1.32 20.50 2.02
C GLU A 2 0.93 19.02 1.97
N ALA A 3 -0.38 18.73 1.93
CA ALA A 3 -0.85 17.35 1.90
C ALA A 3 -0.38 16.71 0.58
N ARG A 4 0.69 15.91 0.66
CA ARG A 4 1.24 15.17 -0.47
C ARG A 4 0.08 14.43 -1.15
N LYS A 5 -0.15 14.69 -2.45
CA LYS A 5 -1.26 14.06 -3.18
C LYS A 5 -0.98 12.56 -3.30
N LEU A 6 -1.58 11.76 -2.42
CA LEU A 6 -1.53 10.30 -2.50
C LEU A 6 -2.22 9.82 -3.77
N ARG A 7 -1.47 9.09 -4.61
CA ARG A 7 -1.96 8.53 -5.87
C ARG A 7 -1.80 7.02 -5.85
N VAL A 8 -2.71 6.33 -6.55
CA VAL A 8 -2.61 4.88 -6.75
C VAL A 8 -1.25 4.54 -7.35
N GLY A 9 -0.57 3.54 -6.79
CA GLY A 9 0.75 3.08 -7.23
C GLY A 9 1.90 4.05 -6.92
N GLN A 10 1.67 5.11 -6.14
CA GLN A 10 2.77 5.96 -5.70
C GLN A 10 3.57 5.24 -4.61
N PRO A 11 4.89 5.06 -4.79
CA PRO A 11 5.74 4.52 -3.73
C PRO A 11 5.84 5.51 -2.56
N ILE A 12 5.90 4.96 -1.35
CA ILE A 12 6.10 5.72 -0.11
C ILE A 12 7.29 5.15 0.66
N THR A 13 7.87 5.92 1.58
CA THR A 13 8.93 5.41 2.47
C THR A 13 8.34 4.63 3.67
N PRO A 14 9.14 3.86 4.41
CA PRO A 14 8.72 3.26 5.67
C PRO A 14 8.20 4.30 6.68
N GLU A 15 8.86 5.45 6.78
CA GLU A 15 8.45 6.56 7.65
C GLU A 15 7.05 7.07 7.24
N GLU A 16 6.82 7.28 5.94
CA GLU A 16 5.49 7.66 5.44
C GLU A 16 4.44 6.59 5.70
N PHE A 17 4.79 5.31 5.56
CA PHE A 17 3.87 4.22 5.87
C PHE A 17 3.46 4.23 7.34
N GLU A 18 4.40 4.54 8.25
CA GLU A 18 4.13 4.73 9.68
C GLU A 18 3.26 5.95 9.98
N GLU A 19 3.41 7.05 9.23
CA GLU A 19 2.58 8.25 9.39
C GLU A 19 1.17 8.11 8.78
N LEU A 20 1.03 7.33 7.71
CA LEU A 20 -0.24 7.17 7.02
C LEU A 20 -1.19 6.21 7.75
N SER A 21 -2.48 6.55 7.72
CA SER A 21 -3.57 5.71 8.23
C SER A 21 -4.05 4.71 7.17
N ASP A 22 -4.79 3.68 7.58
CA ASP A 22 -5.39 2.69 6.67
C ASP A 22 -6.16 3.32 5.52
N GLU A 23 -7.00 4.32 5.81
CA GLU A 23 -7.78 5.04 4.79
C GLU A 23 -6.91 5.76 3.75
N GLN A 24 -5.73 6.22 4.16
CA GLN A 24 -4.77 6.85 3.26
C GLN A 24 -4.00 5.80 2.46
N LEU A 25 -3.60 4.69 3.07
CA LEU A 25 -2.93 3.58 2.42
C LEU A 25 -3.82 2.93 1.35
N VAL A 26 -5.11 2.73 1.63
CA VAL A 26 -6.10 2.22 0.65
C VAL A 26 -6.16 3.08 -0.61
N ARG A 27 -5.88 4.39 -0.52
CA ARG A 27 -5.86 5.27 -1.71
C ARG A 27 -4.66 5.01 -2.61
N LEU A 28 -3.55 4.52 -2.06
CA LEU A 28 -2.36 4.10 -2.80
C LEU A 28 -2.55 2.75 -3.49
N VAL A 29 -3.46 1.91 -2.98
CA VAL A 29 -3.76 0.59 -3.56
C VAL A 29 -4.67 0.74 -4.80
N PRO A 30 -4.39 0.03 -5.91
CA PRO A 30 -5.28 -0.08 -7.07
C PRO A 30 -6.66 -0.60 -6.69
N LYS A 31 -7.72 -0.10 -7.34
CA LYS A 31 -9.11 -0.49 -7.03
C LYS A 31 -9.33 -2.01 -7.02
N ALA A 32 -8.68 -2.73 -7.94
CA ALA A 32 -8.76 -4.19 -8.05
C ALA A 32 -8.20 -4.92 -6.81
N TYR A 33 -7.36 -4.28 -6.00
CA TYR A 33 -6.71 -4.89 -4.85
C TYR A 33 -7.12 -4.29 -3.50
N ARG A 34 -7.90 -3.20 -3.49
CA ARG A 34 -8.33 -2.52 -2.25
C ARG A 34 -9.15 -3.42 -1.34
N GLU A 35 -9.95 -4.30 -1.91
CA GLU A 35 -10.73 -5.29 -1.15
C GLU A 35 -9.86 -6.34 -0.45
N PHE A 36 -8.63 -6.55 -0.95
CA PHE A 36 -7.66 -7.46 -0.35
C PHE A 36 -6.75 -6.77 0.67
N PHE A 37 -6.80 -5.44 0.79
CA PHE A 37 -5.99 -4.72 1.77
C PHE A 37 -6.45 -5.08 3.19
N PRO A 38 -5.61 -5.79 3.97
CA PRO A 38 -6.03 -6.32 5.26
C PRO A 38 -5.98 -5.27 6.39
N GLY A 39 -5.48 -4.07 6.10
CA GLY A 39 -5.12 -3.06 7.09
C GLY A 39 -3.61 -2.98 7.32
N LYS A 40 -3.14 -1.83 7.79
CA LYS A 40 -1.74 -1.51 8.07
C LYS A 40 -1.14 -2.47 9.09
N ASP A 41 -1.88 -2.79 10.16
CA ASP A 41 -1.45 -3.73 11.20
C ASP A 41 -1.07 -5.12 10.66
N VAL A 42 -1.65 -5.52 9.54
CA VAL A 42 -1.43 -6.84 8.93
C VAL A 42 -0.43 -6.78 7.76
N CYS A 43 -0.03 -5.57 7.35
CA CYS A 43 0.97 -5.36 6.32
C CYS A 43 2.37 -5.39 6.94
N ALA A 44 2.98 -6.57 7.01
CA ALA A 44 4.39 -6.70 7.39
C ALA A 44 5.27 -5.98 6.37
N ASP A 45 6.21 -5.15 6.82
CA ASP A 45 7.15 -4.41 5.96
C ASP A 45 6.48 -3.67 4.78
N GLY A 46 5.30 -3.07 5.01
CA GLY A 46 4.62 -2.27 3.99
C GLY A 46 4.21 -3.05 2.74
N HIS A 47 3.90 -4.34 2.87
CA HIS A 47 3.31 -5.14 1.79
C HIS A 47 2.22 -6.09 2.30
N PHE A 48 1.31 -6.49 1.41
CA PHE A 48 0.28 -7.50 1.69
C PHE A 48 0.11 -8.47 0.53
N TYR A 49 -0.32 -9.69 0.84
CA TYR A 49 -0.52 -10.75 -0.13
C TYR A 49 -1.93 -10.72 -0.71
N LEU A 50 -2.03 -10.96 -2.02
CA LEU A 50 -3.28 -11.13 -2.76
C LEU A 50 -3.63 -12.62 -2.85
N HIS A 51 -4.88 -12.94 -3.18
CA HIS A 51 -5.32 -14.33 -3.31
C HIS A 51 -4.63 -15.12 -4.43
N ASP A 52 -4.12 -14.44 -5.45
CA ASP A 52 -3.40 -15.06 -6.57
C ASP A 52 -1.95 -15.47 -6.21
N GLY A 53 -1.49 -15.11 -5.01
CA GLY A 53 -0.11 -15.36 -4.55
C GLY A 53 0.84 -14.20 -4.78
N SER A 54 0.49 -13.23 -5.63
CA SER A 54 1.24 -11.97 -5.75
C SER A 54 1.14 -11.12 -4.48
N ALA A 55 2.12 -10.26 -4.24
CA ALA A 55 2.10 -9.31 -3.12
C ALA A 55 2.18 -7.88 -3.61
N TRP A 56 1.36 -6.98 -3.05
CA TRP A 56 1.44 -5.55 -3.30
C TRP A 56 2.40 -4.89 -2.32
N CYS A 57 3.34 -4.07 -2.80
CA CYS A 57 4.29 -3.34 -1.96
C CYS A 57 4.09 -1.83 -2.04
N PHE A 58 3.84 -1.20 -0.89
CA PHE A 58 3.71 0.25 -0.78
C PHE A 58 5.02 1.00 -1.06
N PHE A 59 6.18 0.36 -0.83
CA PHE A 59 7.49 0.99 -1.07
C PHE A 59 7.89 1.00 -2.55
N ARG A 60 7.41 0.02 -3.34
CA ARG A 60 7.55 0.04 -4.80
C ARG A 60 6.38 0.73 -5.49
N GLY A 61 5.20 0.71 -4.88
CA GLY A 61 3.96 1.13 -5.54
C GLY A 61 3.50 0.16 -6.63
N ASP A 62 3.90 -1.11 -6.55
CA ASP A 62 3.60 -2.13 -7.55
C ASP A 62 3.62 -3.55 -6.93
N LEU A 63 3.36 -4.58 -7.74
CA LEU A 63 3.44 -5.97 -7.31
C LEU A 63 4.91 -6.40 -7.15
N LEU A 64 5.19 -7.25 -6.16
CA LEU A 64 6.52 -7.78 -5.88
C LEU A 64 6.90 -8.95 -6.77
N ASP A 65 5.91 -9.67 -7.28
CA ASP A 65 6.09 -10.87 -8.11
C ASP A 65 6.27 -10.47 -9.58
N GLN A 66 7.49 -10.66 -10.09
CA GLN A 66 7.83 -10.72 -11.51
C GLN A 66 8.85 -11.82 -11.74
#